data_AF-A0A8C8S1H9-F1
#
_entry.id   AF-A0A8C8S1H9-F1
#
_cell.length_a   1.000
_cell.length_b   1.000
_cell.length_c   1.000
_cell.angle_alpha   90.00
_cell.angle_beta   90.00
_cell.angle_gamma   90.00
#
_symmetry.space_group_name_H-M   'P 1'
#
loop_
_entity.id
_entity.type
_entity.pdbx_description
1 polymer ?
#
loop_
_entity_poly.entity_id
_entity_poly.type
_entity_poly.pdbx_seq_one_letter_code
_entity_poly.pdbx_strand_id
1 'polypeptide(L)'
;METAGEARFRLPLAVFEMEETGAIDFYALERELQAAVVADEKYQRENDAKFRAIHQKVASYEEFRDIVLASHLKPLEKKDKMGKKKNQLWNSCATQAKCEQDRKMELAQGLDGLPETSADFYRTWRRCLKSGQERYQFLLQLGGQTLGRIFQTDVGFGLLGEFLVVLAEHICSEDREAVLQVLQSLSGTKRFGLNVDLLSRMEKDSCRDLFRKVQSMGGNCGADGLLEGTAEAGSAALQKEQNEAESETHLVGAGQRKEADDRLMKELMTCYCVN
;
A
#
# COMPACT_ATOMS: atom_id res chain seq x y z
N MET A 1 53.46 -21.27 30.03
CA MET A 1 54.58 -20.42 29.58
C MET A 1 55.03 -20.99 28.25
N GLU A 2 54.38 -20.56 27.17
CA GLU A 2 54.64 -21.06 25.84
C GLU A 2 54.98 -19.85 24.97
N THR A 3 56.16 -19.92 24.39
CA THR A 3 56.91 -18.82 23.80
C THR A 3 56.21 -18.29 22.56
N ALA A 4 55.83 -17.02 22.61
CA ALA A 4 55.28 -16.28 21.49
C ALA A 4 56.26 -16.29 20.31
N GLY A 5 55.79 -16.80 19.17
CA GLY A 5 56.49 -16.73 17.89
C GLY A 5 56.72 -15.29 17.49
N GLU A 6 57.99 -14.90 17.48
CA GLU A 6 58.46 -13.60 17.03
C GLU A 6 58.33 -13.52 15.51
N ALA A 7 57.15 -13.13 15.02
CA ALA A 7 56.95 -12.75 13.63
C ALA A 7 57.62 -11.39 13.40
N ARG A 8 58.94 -11.41 13.25
CA ARG A 8 59.71 -10.28 12.73
C ARG A 8 59.14 -9.95 11.36
N PHE A 9 58.48 -8.80 11.26
CA PHE A 9 58.20 -8.13 10.00
C PHE A 9 59.56 -7.86 9.34
N ARG A 10 60.03 -8.81 8.51
CA ARG A 10 61.01 -8.53 7.47
C ARG A 10 60.32 -7.54 6.54
N LEU A 11 60.65 -6.26 6.70
CA LEU A 11 60.65 -5.37 5.55
C LEU A 11 61.46 -6.10 4.46
N PRO A 12 60.96 -6.19 3.22
CA PRO A 12 61.86 -6.52 2.13
C PRO A 12 62.90 -5.41 2.14
N LEU A 13 64.11 -5.75 2.61
CA LEU A 13 65.32 -5.02 2.28
C LEU A 13 65.36 -5.04 0.76
N ALA A 14 64.81 -3.98 0.15
CA ALA A 14 65.01 -3.70 -1.25
C ALA A 14 66.52 -3.58 -1.41
N VAL A 15 67.09 -4.59 -2.04
CA VAL A 15 68.47 -4.61 -2.48
C VAL A 15 68.66 -3.34 -3.29
N PHE A 16 69.51 -2.43 -2.79
CA PHE A 16 70.04 -1.34 -3.59
C PHE A 16 70.83 -1.97 -4.73
N GLU A 17 70.18 -2.26 -5.86
CA GLU A 17 70.90 -2.28 -7.13
C GLU A 17 71.20 -0.82 -7.47
N MET A 18 72.35 -0.34 -6.98
CA MET A 18 72.98 0.86 -7.49
C MET A 18 73.37 0.59 -8.94
N GLU A 19 72.60 1.08 -9.91
CA GLU A 19 73.14 1.24 -11.26
C GLU A 19 74.33 2.20 -11.19
N GLU A 20 75.50 1.72 -11.60
CA GLU A 20 76.76 2.45 -11.73
C GLU A 20 76.68 3.53 -12.83
N THR A 21 75.83 4.53 -12.65
CA THR A 21 75.99 5.84 -13.25
C THR A 21 75.81 6.86 -12.14
N GLY A 22 76.83 7.70 -11.89
CA GLY A 22 76.82 8.68 -10.79
C GLY A 22 75.79 9.81 -10.92
N ALA A 23 74.71 9.60 -11.68
CA ALA A 23 73.59 10.51 -11.83
C ALA A 23 72.43 9.99 -10.97
N ILE A 24 72.17 10.65 -9.85
CA ILE A 24 71.04 10.37 -8.97
C ILE A 24 69.74 10.71 -9.72
N ASP A 25 68.87 9.72 -9.92
CA ASP A 25 67.53 9.97 -10.46
C ASP A 25 66.62 10.55 -9.36
N PHE A 26 66.44 11.87 -9.40
CA PHE A 26 65.58 12.60 -8.46
C PHE A 26 64.12 12.16 -8.51
N TYR A 27 63.62 11.68 -9.66
CA TYR A 27 62.23 11.24 -9.78
C TYR A 27 61.99 9.87 -9.15
N ALA A 28 62.94 8.95 -9.30
CA ALA A 28 62.89 7.66 -8.61
C ALA A 28 62.92 7.84 -7.09
N LEU A 29 63.78 8.74 -6.60
CA LEU A 29 63.89 9.07 -5.18
C LEU A 29 62.63 9.76 -4.64
N GLU A 30 62.06 10.71 -5.39
CA GLU A 30 60.79 11.35 -5.02
C GLU A 30 59.65 10.34 -4.90
N ARG A 31 59.56 9.39 -5.84
CA ARG A 31 58.55 8.33 -5.82
C ARG A 31 58.71 7.42 -4.60
N GLU A 32 59.94 7.06 -4.25
CA GLU A 32 60.23 6.26 -3.06
C GLU A 32 59.84 7.01 -1.78
N LEU A 33 60.20 8.29 -1.68
CA LEU A 33 59.83 9.13 -0.55
C LEU A 33 58.31 9.22 -0.41
N GLN A 34 57.59 9.47 -1.51
CA GLN A 34 56.13 9.50 -1.52
C GLN A 34 55.52 8.16 -1.10
N ALA A 35 56.09 7.04 -1.57
CA ALA A 35 55.63 5.71 -1.17
C ALA A 35 55.83 5.45 0.33
N ALA A 36 56.97 5.88 0.90
CA ALA A 36 57.24 5.78 2.32
C ALA A 36 56.26 6.63 3.15
N VAL A 37 55.99 7.87 2.73
CA VAL A 37 55.00 8.75 3.39
C VAL A 37 53.61 8.12 3.38
N VAL A 38 53.16 7.60 2.24
CA VAL A 38 51.83 6.96 2.13
C VAL A 38 51.76 5.70 2.99
N ALA A 39 52.84 4.93 3.09
CA ALA A 39 52.91 3.74 3.95
C ALA A 39 52.81 4.12 5.45
N ASP A 40 53.50 5.18 5.87
CA ASP A 40 53.42 5.70 7.24
C ASP A 40 52.02 6.24 7.56
N GLU A 41 51.41 7.01 6.66
CA GLU A 41 50.04 7.49 6.81
C GLU A 41 49.04 6.34 6.95
N LYS A 42 49.24 5.25 6.18
CA LYS A 42 48.42 4.05 6.28
C LYS A 42 48.59 3.38 7.64
N TYR A 43 49.82 3.21 8.09
CA TYR A 43 50.13 2.63 9.40
C TYR A 43 49.50 3.43 10.54
N GLN A 44 49.56 4.77 10.47
CA GLN A 44 48.93 5.65 11.45
C GLN A 44 47.40 5.48 11.47
N ARG A 45 46.75 5.42 10.30
CA ARG A 45 45.30 5.20 10.19
C ARG A 45 44.86 3.85 10.78
N GLU A 46 45.59 2.79 10.47
CA GLU A 46 45.30 1.45 11.00
C GLU A 46 45.50 1.38 12.52
N ASN A 47 46.56 2.01 13.04
CA ASN A 47 46.80 2.05 14.47
C ASN A 47 45.75 2.89 15.22
N ASP A 48 45.35 4.04 14.68
CA ASP A 48 44.25 4.82 15.26
C ASP A 48 42.96 3.98 15.34
N ALA A 49 42.64 3.22 14.28
CA ALA A 49 41.50 2.31 14.28
C ALA A 49 41.65 1.18 15.33
N LYS A 50 42.84 0.61 15.51
CA LYS A 50 43.11 -0.37 16.58
C LYS A 50 42.86 0.23 17.96
N PHE A 51 43.42 1.41 18.25
CA PHE A 51 43.21 2.09 19.52
C PHE A 51 41.74 2.43 19.75
N ARG A 52 41.04 2.89 18.71
CA ARG A 52 39.60 3.18 18.76
C ARG A 52 38.78 1.93 19.10
N ALA A 53 39.04 0.80 18.43
CA ALA A 53 38.34 -0.46 18.69
C ALA A 53 38.58 -0.96 20.13
N ILE A 54 39.82 -0.83 20.64
CA ILE A 54 40.16 -1.16 22.03
C ILE A 54 39.40 -0.25 23.00
N HIS A 55 39.39 1.06 22.76
CA HIS A 55 38.65 2.01 23.59
C HIS A 55 37.13 1.76 23.58
N GLN A 56 36.58 1.32 22.45
CA GLN A 56 35.17 0.93 22.32
C GLN A 56 34.83 -0.39 23.01
N LYS A 57 35.83 -1.17 23.46
CA LYS A 57 35.65 -2.47 24.13
C LYS A 57 34.84 -3.47 23.30
N VAL A 58 35.22 -3.58 22.03
CA VAL A 58 34.66 -4.53 21.07
C VAL A 58 34.70 -5.97 21.61
N ALA A 59 33.61 -6.72 21.43
CA ALA A 59 33.41 -8.02 22.08
C ALA A 59 34.05 -9.20 21.32
N SER A 60 34.29 -9.06 20.01
CA SER A 60 34.81 -10.13 19.15
C SER A 60 36.03 -9.68 18.33
N TYR A 61 36.91 -10.63 18.02
CA TYR A 61 38.05 -10.34 17.15
C TYR A 61 37.64 -9.99 15.72
N GLU A 62 36.53 -10.56 15.23
CA GLU A 62 36.00 -10.24 13.90
C GLU A 62 35.59 -8.78 13.79
N GLU A 63 34.87 -8.26 14.78
CA GLU A 63 34.49 -6.84 14.83
C GLU A 63 35.72 -5.92 14.95
N PHE A 64 36.75 -6.33 15.72
CA PHE A 64 38.01 -5.59 15.79
C PHE A 64 38.72 -5.56 14.42
N ARG A 65 38.77 -6.70 13.74
CA ARG A 65 39.36 -6.83 12.40
C ARG A 65 38.64 -5.95 11.40
N ASP A 66 37.31 -5.96 11.41
CA ASP A 66 36.49 -5.18 10.49
C ASP A 66 36.70 -3.67 10.68
N ILE A 67 36.79 -3.19 11.93
CA ILE A 67 37.08 -1.78 12.23
C ILE A 67 38.46 -1.37 11.69
N VAL A 68 39.47 -2.23 11.83
CA VAL A 68 40.84 -1.95 11.34
C VAL A 68 40.91 -1.98 9.81
N LEU A 69 40.24 -2.94 9.18
CA LEU A 69 40.14 -3.01 7.71
C LEU A 69 39.42 -1.78 7.14
N ALA A 70 38.41 -1.28 7.86
CA ALA A 70 37.66 -0.08 7.51
C ALA A 70 38.36 1.25 7.87
N SER A 71 39.61 1.23 8.35
CA SER A 71 40.35 2.44 8.78
C SER A 71 40.55 3.50 7.69
N HIS A 72 40.48 3.11 6.43
CA HIS A 72 40.56 4.00 5.28
C HIS A 72 39.27 4.81 5.05
N LEU A 73 38.16 4.46 5.71
CA LEU A 73 36.88 5.16 5.59
C LEU A 73 36.89 6.44 6.44
N LYS A 74 36.47 7.55 5.82
CA LYS A 74 36.30 8.84 6.51
C LYS A 74 34.95 8.86 7.24
N PRO A 75 34.89 9.38 8.48
CA PRO A 75 33.60 9.64 9.13
C PRO A 75 32.73 10.53 8.25
N LEU A 76 31.45 10.18 8.11
CA LEU A 76 30.49 10.96 7.34
C LEU A 76 30.43 12.40 7.87
N GLU A 77 30.79 13.37 7.03
CA GLU A 77 30.70 14.77 7.41
C GLU A 77 29.24 15.25 7.35
N LYS A 78 28.94 16.37 8.01
CA LYS A 78 27.58 16.94 8.01
C LYS A 78 27.09 17.30 6.59
N LYS A 79 28.02 17.54 5.67
CA LYS A 79 27.78 17.82 4.24
C LYS A 79 27.53 16.55 3.40
N ASP A 80 28.03 15.40 3.85
CA ASP A 80 27.84 14.09 3.20
C ASP A 80 26.49 13.46 3.57
N LYS A 81 25.70 14.13 4.41
CA LYS A 81 24.30 13.76 4.63
C LYS A 81 23.51 14.20 3.40
N MET A 82 23.44 13.34 2.38
CA MET A 82 22.55 13.54 1.23
C MET A 82 21.10 13.56 1.73
N GLY A 83 20.60 14.77 1.96
CA GLY A 83 19.24 15.03 2.40
C GLY A 83 19.17 16.20 3.36
N LYS A 84 18.28 17.15 3.09
CA LYS A 84 17.79 18.09 4.12
C LYS A 84 17.44 17.23 5.33
N LYS A 85 17.92 17.58 6.53
CA LYS A 85 17.44 17.02 7.80
C LYS A 85 15.95 17.32 7.92
N LYS A 86 15.11 16.58 7.20
CA LYS A 86 13.74 16.40 7.60
C LYS A 86 13.91 15.64 8.91
N ASN A 87 13.58 16.28 10.02
CA ASN A 87 13.19 15.58 11.23
C ASN A 87 11.92 14.78 10.89
N GLN A 88 12.08 13.80 10.00
CA GLN A 88 11.05 12.87 9.65
C GLN A 88 11.06 11.92 10.82
N LEU A 89 10.30 12.30 11.85
CA LEU A 89 9.89 11.40 12.89
C LEU A 89 9.41 10.16 12.17
N TRP A 90 10.13 9.06 12.37
CA TRP A 90 9.86 7.77 11.72
C TRP A 90 8.43 7.29 12.00
N ASN A 91 7.79 7.89 13.00
CA ASN A 91 6.36 7.91 13.23
C ASN A 91 5.77 9.33 13.10
N SER A 92 5.15 9.64 11.96
CA SER A 92 4.22 10.77 11.83
C SER A 92 3.00 10.63 12.76
N CYS A 93 2.73 9.42 13.24
CA CYS A 93 1.60 9.08 14.10
C CYS A 93 1.83 9.37 15.59
N ALA A 94 3.08 9.59 16.03
CA ALA A 94 3.41 9.69 17.45
C ALA A 94 3.22 11.10 18.06
N THR A 95 3.13 12.15 17.24
CA THR A 95 2.95 13.53 17.73
C THR A 95 1.54 13.83 18.25
N GLN A 96 0.57 12.93 18.07
CA GLN A 96 -0.79 13.11 18.58
C GLN A 96 -1.01 12.63 20.02
N ALA A 97 0.05 12.26 20.76
CA ALA A 97 -0.06 11.77 22.14
C ALA A 97 -0.26 12.88 23.20
N LYS A 98 -0.59 14.12 22.80
CA LYS A 98 -0.85 15.22 23.75
C LYS A 98 -2.24 15.84 23.65
N CYS A 99 -3.23 15.09 23.17
CA CYS A 99 -4.63 15.49 23.29
C CYS A 99 -5.48 14.41 23.98
N GLU A 100 -5.40 14.36 25.31
CA GLU A 100 -6.41 13.68 26.14
C GLU A 100 -7.64 14.56 26.39
N GLN A 101 -7.65 15.82 25.90
CA GLN A 101 -8.80 16.73 26.00
C GLN A 101 -9.71 16.73 24.76
N ASP A 102 -9.33 16.15 23.62
CA ASP A 102 -10.19 16.07 22.41
C ASP A 102 -11.23 14.93 22.45
N ARG A 103 -11.12 14.03 23.43
CA ARG A 103 -11.96 12.82 23.50
C ARG A 103 -13.46 13.08 23.65
N LYS A 104 -13.85 14.31 23.98
CA LYS A 104 -15.26 14.71 24.13
C LYS A 104 -15.76 15.66 23.04
N MET A 105 -14.88 16.21 22.19
CA MET A 105 -15.25 17.22 21.18
C MET A 105 -15.19 16.72 19.73
N GLU A 106 -14.51 15.60 19.43
CA GLU A 106 -14.43 15.06 18.05
C GLU A 106 -15.49 13.99 17.70
N LEU A 107 -16.28 13.47 18.64
CA LEU A 107 -17.40 12.59 18.29
C LEU A 107 -18.59 13.38 17.69
N ALA A 108 -18.60 14.70 17.87
CA ALA A 108 -19.66 15.59 17.38
C ALA A 108 -19.39 16.20 15.99
N GLN A 109 -18.22 15.97 15.38
CA GLN A 109 -17.85 16.54 14.08
C GLN A 109 -17.63 15.49 12.97
N GLY A 110 -17.81 14.20 13.26
CA GLY A 110 -17.32 13.10 12.42
C GLY A 110 -18.29 12.47 11.42
N LEU A 111 -19.47 13.04 11.19
CA LEU A 111 -20.43 12.54 10.18
C LEU A 111 -20.97 13.63 9.23
N ASP A 112 -20.43 14.86 9.27
CA ASP A 112 -20.91 15.96 8.40
C ASP A 112 -19.96 16.28 7.23
N GLY A 113 -18.78 15.67 7.18
CA GLY A 113 -17.84 15.81 6.06
C GLY A 113 -17.47 14.45 5.48
N LEU A 114 -17.85 14.17 4.23
CA LEU A 114 -17.31 13.01 3.50
C LEU A 114 -15.77 13.12 3.47
N PRO A 115 -15.02 12.03 3.67
CA PRO A 115 -13.56 12.05 3.57
C PRO A 115 -13.14 12.54 2.18
N GLU A 116 -12.32 13.59 2.15
CA GLU A 116 -11.83 14.16 0.89
C GLU A 116 -10.56 13.43 0.38
N THR A 117 -9.81 12.82 1.31
CA THR A 117 -8.54 12.15 1.04
C THR A 117 -8.54 10.69 1.54
N SER A 118 -7.72 9.84 0.93
CA SER A 118 -7.58 8.41 1.30
C SER A 118 -7.09 8.21 2.73
N ALA A 119 -6.26 9.12 3.23
CA ALA A 119 -5.79 9.10 4.61
C ALA A 119 -6.93 9.35 5.62
N ASP A 120 -7.83 10.28 5.32
CA ASP A 120 -8.96 10.59 6.20
C ASP A 120 -9.95 9.43 6.23
N PHE A 121 -10.22 8.82 5.07
CA PHE A 121 -10.98 7.58 5.00
C PHE A 121 -10.35 6.50 5.90
N TYR A 122 -9.05 6.26 5.76
CA TYR A 122 -8.37 5.20 6.53
C TYR A 122 -8.42 5.46 8.05
N ARG A 123 -8.30 6.73 8.47
CA ARG A 123 -8.42 7.13 9.88
C ARG A 123 -9.82 6.84 10.42
N THR A 124 -10.86 7.25 9.70
CA THR A 124 -12.26 7.01 10.08
C THR A 124 -12.57 5.51 10.09
N TRP A 125 -12.11 4.78 9.08
CA TRP A 125 -12.31 3.34 8.95
C TRP A 125 -11.71 2.54 10.12
N ARG A 126 -10.50 2.90 10.55
CA ARG A 126 -9.80 2.19 11.64
C ARG A 126 -10.20 2.66 13.04
N ARG A 127 -10.48 3.96 13.25
CA ARG A 127 -10.72 4.53 14.59
C ARG A 127 -12.20 4.62 14.97
N CYS A 128 -13.06 4.96 14.01
CA CYS A 128 -14.44 5.34 14.29
C CYS A 128 -15.42 4.19 14.01
N LEU A 129 -15.19 3.42 12.94
CA LEU A 129 -16.10 2.36 12.51
C LEU A 129 -15.76 1.03 13.17
N LYS A 130 -16.50 0.66 14.22
CA LYS A 130 -16.27 -0.57 14.99
C LYS A 130 -17.25 -1.67 14.63
N SER A 131 -18.47 -1.33 14.22
CA SER A 131 -19.47 -2.30 13.77
C SER A 131 -19.42 -2.52 12.26
N GLY A 132 -19.69 -3.75 11.80
CA GLY A 132 -19.81 -4.07 10.38
C GLY A 132 -20.94 -3.29 9.69
N GLN A 133 -22.07 -3.10 10.37
CA GLN A 133 -23.21 -2.35 9.85
C GLN A 133 -22.87 -0.86 9.65
N GLU A 134 -22.12 -0.25 10.57
CA GLU A 134 -21.66 1.14 10.44
C GLU A 134 -20.71 1.29 9.25
N ARG A 135 -19.80 0.32 9.06
CA ARG A 135 -18.89 0.29 7.90
C ARG A 135 -19.65 0.18 6.58
N TYR A 136 -20.69 -0.65 6.55
CA TYR A 136 -21.55 -0.81 5.40
C TYR A 136 -22.28 0.49 5.06
N GLN A 137 -22.97 1.10 6.05
CA GLN A 137 -23.67 2.37 5.88
C GLN A 137 -22.73 3.49 5.41
N PHE A 138 -21.52 3.55 5.96
CA PHE A 138 -20.52 4.53 5.58
C PHE A 138 -20.04 4.36 4.13
N LEU A 139 -19.84 3.11 3.69
CA LEU A 139 -19.44 2.81 2.31
C LEU A 139 -20.54 3.22 1.30
N LEU A 140 -21.81 3.00 1.65
CA LEU A 140 -22.95 3.45 0.85
C LEU A 140 -23.08 4.97 0.83
N GLN A 141 -22.94 5.64 1.99
CA GLN A 141 -23.03 7.09 2.09
C GLN A 141 -21.93 7.80 1.28
N LEU A 142 -20.74 7.21 1.20
CA LEU A 142 -19.65 7.73 0.38
C LEU A 142 -19.95 7.60 -1.12
N GLY A 143 -20.57 6.47 -1.49
CA GLY A 143 -20.93 6.12 -2.86
C GLY A 143 -19.72 5.77 -3.73
N GLY A 144 -19.99 5.16 -4.89
CA GLY A 144 -18.95 4.71 -5.82
C GLY A 144 -18.07 5.85 -6.35
N GLN A 145 -18.66 6.99 -6.72
CA GLN A 145 -17.93 8.10 -7.35
C GLN A 145 -16.87 8.72 -6.43
N THR A 146 -17.22 8.97 -5.17
CA THR A 146 -16.29 9.54 -4.18
C THR A 146 -15.22 8.52 -3.83
N LEU A 147 -15.59 7.25 -3.67
CA LEU A 147 -14.66 6.15 -3.40
C LEU A 147 -13.64 6.00 -4.53
N GLY A 148 -14.09 6.06 -5.78
CA GLY A 148 -13.24 6.08 -6.96
C GLY A 148 -12.29 7.28 -6.98
N ARG A 149 -12.74 8.47 -6.59
CA ARG A 149 -11.91 9.69 -6.49
C ARG A 149 -10.84 9.58 -5.40
N ILE A 150 -11.20 9.06 -4.24
CA ILE A 150 -10.30 8.89 -3.08
C ILE A 150 -9.24 7.83 -3.37
N PHE A 151 -9.63 6.73 -4.01
CA PHE A 151 -8.78 5.56 -4.24
C PHE A 151 -8.27 5.43 -5.68
N GLN A 152 -8.24 6.52 -6.46
CA GLN A 152 -7.77 6.52 -7.86
C GLN A 152 -6.41 5.82 -8.05
N THR A 153 -5.50 6.01 -7.10
CA THR A 153 -4.14 5.47 -7.19
C THR A 153 -4.08 4.05 -6.63
N ASP A 154 -4.64 3.83 -5.45
CA ASP A 154 -4.66 2.54 -4.77
C ASP A 154 -5.67 2.57 -3.62
N VAL A 155 -6.38 1.45 -3.42
CA VAL A 155 -7.25 1.21 -2.26
C VAL A 155 -6.43 0.98 -0.99
N GLY A 156 -5.22 0.45 -1.14
CA GLY A 156 -4.33 0.15 -0.03
C GLY A 156 -4.52 -1.27 0.51
N PHE A 157 -3.44 -1.81 1.06
CA PHE A 157 -3.33 -3.20 1.47
C PHE A 157 -4.42 -3.62 2.47
N GLY A 158 -5.13 -4.71 2.17
CA GLY A 158 -6.13 -5.35 3.04
C GLY A 158 -7.49 -4.65 3.08
N LEU A 159 -7.58 -3.39 2.65
CA LEU A 159 -8.82 -2.62 2.75
C LEU A 159 -9.89 -3.12 1.75
N LEU A 160 -9.47 -3.55 0.56
CA LEU A 160 -10.37 -4.16 -0.43
C LEU A 160 -11.07 -5.41 0.11
N GLY A 161 -10.32 -6.30 0.76
CA GLY A 161 -10.87 -7.52 1.36
C GLY A 161 -11.89 -7.20 2.46
N GLU A 162 -11.57 -6.24 3.33
CA GLU A 162 -12.50 -5.77 4.36
C GLU A 162 -13.80 -5.21 3.76
N PHE A 163 -13.71 -4.44 2.67
CA PHE A 163 -14.91 -3.94 1.97
C PHE A 163 -15.78 -5.08 1.45
N LEU A 164 -15.17 -6.07 0.80
CA LEU A 164 -15.90 -7.21 0.23
C LEU A 164 -16.61 -8.03 1.31
N VAL A 165 -15.96 -8.26 2.45
CA VAL A 165 -16.56 -8.97 3.59
C VAL A 165 -17.73 -8.18 4.17
N VAL A 166 -17.55 -6.88 4.45
CA VAL A 166 -18.61 -6.02 5.00
C VAL A 166 -19.82 -5.95 4.05
N LEU A 167 -19.57 -5.81 2.75
CA LEU A 167 -20.63 -5.83 1.74
C LEU A 167 -21.35 -7.18 1.69
N ALA A 168 -20.62 -8.29 1.76
CA ALA A 168 -21.21 -9.64 1.75
C ALA A 168 -22.09 -9.91 2.98
N GLU A 169 -21.71 -9.40 4.15
CA GLU A 169 -22.44 -9.60 5.41
C GLU A 169 -23.74 -8.79 5.48
N HIS A 170 -23.73 -7.54 5.00
CA HIS A 170 -24.79 -6.56 5.27
C HIS A 170 -25.62 -6.14 4.06
N ILE A 171 -25.47 -6.80 2.91
CA ILE A 171 -26.21 -6.43 1.68
C ILE A 171 -27.74 -6.52 1.83
N CYS A 172 -28.41 -5.46 1.40
CA CYS A 172 -29.87 -5.36 1.28
C CYS A 172 -30.31 -5.24 -0.18
N SER A 173 -31.54 -5.65 -0.50
CA SER A 173 -32.09 -5.60 -1.87
C SER A 173 -32.21 -4.17 -2.42
N GLU A 174 -32.41 -3.18 -1.55
CA GLU A 174 -32.56 -1.76 -1.92
C GLU A 174 -31.23 -1.13 -2.36
N ASP A 175 -30.11 -1.62 -1.82
CA ASP A 175 -28.79 -1.04 -2.05
C ASP A 175 -28.06 -1.66 -3.25
N ARG A 176 -28.71 -2.56 -4.01
CA ARG A 176 -28.11 -3.32 -5.09
C ARG A 176 -27.31 -2.44 -6.06
N GLU A 177 -27.92 -1.37 -6.54
CA GLU A 177 -27.31 -0.43 -7.48
C GLU A 177 -26.12 0.32 -6.87
N ALA A 178 -26.24 0.73 -5.61
CA ALA A 178 -25.16 1.43 -4.91
C ALA A 178 -23.95 0.50 -4.70
N VAL A 179 -24.18 -0.76 -4.34
CA VAL A 179 -23.13 -1.78 -4.20
C VAL A 179 -22.43 -2.05 -5.54
N LEU A 180 -23.19 -2.17 -6.64
CA LEU A 180 -22.60 -2.35 -7.98
C LEU A 180 -21.75 -1.14 -8.39
N GLN A 181 -22.20 0.09 -8.13
CA GLN A 181 -21.42 1.29 -8.40
C GLN A 181 -20.13 1.36 -7.57
N VAL A 182 -20.18 0.93 -6.30
CA VAL A 182 -19.02 0.85 -5.43
C VAL A 182 -18.00 -0.17 -5.98
N LEU A 183 -18.45 -1.38 -6.33
CA LEU A 183 -17.60 -2.42 -6.91
C LEU A 183 -17.00 -1.98 -8.25
N GLN A 184 -17.79 -1.33 -9.11
CA GLN A 184 -17.30 -0.77 -10.37
C GLN A 184 -16.21 0.29 -10.13
N SER A 185 -16.43 1.19 -9.18
CA SER A 185 -15.47 2.26 -8.88
C SER A 185 -14.17 1.73 -8.29
N LEU A 186 -14.23 0.65 -7.51
CA LEU A 186 -13.04 -0.03 -6.97
C LEU A 186 -12.27 -0.79 -8.06
N SER A 187 -12.98 -1.42 -9.01
CA SER A 187 -12.35 -2.12 -10.15
C SER A 187 -11.56 -1.18 -11.07
N GLY A 188 -11.94 0.09 -11.15
CA GLY A 188 -11.26 1.12 -11.95
C GLY A 188 -9.96 1.67 -11.35
N THR A 189 -9.51 1.18 -10.19
CA THR A 189 -8.29 1.69 -9.54
C THR A 189 -7.02 1.17 -10.21
N LYS A 190 -5.96 2.00 -10.28
CA LYS A 190 -4.72 1.65 -11.03
C LYS A 190 -4.04 0.37 -10.56
N ARG A 191 -4.15 0.06 -9.26
CA ARG A 191 -3.54 -1.14 -8.64
C ARG A 191 -4.58 -2.22 -8.29
N PHE A 192 -5.73 -2.23 -8.94
CA PHE A 192 -6.79 -3.18 -8.62
C PHE A 192 -6.34 -4.64 -8.70
N GLY A 193 -5.65 -5.04 -9.79
CA GLY A 193 -5.18 -6.41 -9.96
C GLY A 193 -4.28 -6.91 -8.81
N LEU A 194 -3.35 -6.08 -8.35
CA LEU A 194 -2.51 -6.41 -7.19
C LEU A 194 -3.33 -6.53 -5.89
N ASN A 195 -4.36 -5.70 -5.72
CA ASN A 195 -5.24 -5.83 -4.55
C ASN A 195 -6.05 -7.14 -4.61
N VAL A 196 -6.48 -7.60 -5.79
CA VAL A 196 -7.18 -8.88 -5.98
C VAL A 196 -6.26 -10.08 -5.72
N ASP A 197 -5.02 -10.02 -6.19
CA ASP A 197 -4.01 -11.06 -5.96
C ASP A 197 -3.68 -11.25 -4.47
N LEU A 198 -3.78 -10.17 -3.69
CA LEU A 198 -3.52 -10.17 -2.24
C LEU A 198 -4.73 -10.58 -1.39
N LEU A 199 -5.90 -10.81 -2.01
CA LEU A 199 -7.07 -11.32 -1.29
C LEU A 199 -6.83 -12.75 -0.82
N SER A 200 -7.14 -13.00 0.45
CA SER A 200 -7.16 -14.34 1.03
C SER A 200 -8.27 -15.19 0.42
N ARG A 201 -8.16 -16.52 0.59
CA ARG A 201 -9.22 -17.46 0.16
C ARG A 201 -10.57 -17.13 0.79
N MET A 202 -10.59 -16.80 2.09
CA MET A 202 -11.81 -16.44 2.81
C MET A 202 -12.48 -15.20 2.21
N GLU A 203 -11.70 -14.16 1.89
CA GLU A 203 -12.23 -12.93 1.30
C GLU A 203 -12.72 -13.15 -0.14
N LYS A 204 -12.03 -13.99 -0.92
CA LYS A 204 -12.49 -14.43 -2.25
C LYS A 204 -13.80 -15.21 -2.15
N ASP A 205 -13.99 -16.02 -1.11
CA ASP A 205 -15.23 -16.77 -0.88
C ASP A 205 -16.38 -15.81 -0.53
N SER A 206 -16.14 -14.86 0.38
CA SER A 206 -17.09 -13.78 0.70
C SER A 206 -17.46 -12.96 -0.53
N CYS A 207 -16.50 -12.69 -1.42
CA CYS A 207 -16.74 -12.02 -2.69
C CYS A 207 -17.69 -12.84 -3.59
N ARG A 208 -17.46 -14.15 -3.75
CA ARG A 208 -18.37 -15.03 -4.51
C ARG A 208 -19.77 -15.08 -3.90
N ASP A 209 -19.86 -15.09 -2.58
CA ASP A 209 -21.13 -15.05 -1.86
C ASP A 209 -21.87 -13.72 -2.07
N LEU A 210 -21.15 -12.59 -2.06
CA LEU A 210 -21.70 -11.28 -2.40
C LEU A 210 -22.29 -11.27 -3.82
N PHE A 211 -21.52 -11.70 -4.83
CA PHE A 211 -22.00 -11.76 -6.21
C PHE A 211 -23.22 -12.69 -6.36
N ARG A 212 -23.30 -13.80 -5.60
CA ARG A 212 -24.47 -14.69 -5.59
C ARG A 212 -25.71 -14.00 -4.99
N LYS A 213 -25.56 -13.28 -3.88
CA LYS A 213 -26.65 -12.52 -3.24
C LYS A 213 -27.19 -11.43 -4.17
N VAL A 214 -26.30 -10.64 -4.77
CA VAL A 214 -26.66 -9.58 -5.73
C VAL A 214 -27.39 -10.15 -6.95
N GLN A 215 -26.99 -11.32 -7.46
CA GLN A 215 -27.67 -11.99 -8.59
C GLN A 215 -29.07 -12.47 -8.20
N SER A 216 -29.22 -13.08 -7.02
CA SER A 216 -30.54 -13.58 -6.56
C SER A 216 -31.57 -12.46 -6.41
N MET A 217 -31.13 -11.24 -6.09
CA MET A 217 -31.99 -10.07 -5.96
C MET A 217 -32.48 -9.53 -7.32
N GLY A 218 -31.75 -9.77 -8.42
CA GLY A 218 -32.15 -9.31 -9.76
C GLY A 218 -33.22 -10.17 -10.45
N GLY A 219 -33.54 -11.34 -9.87
CA GLY A 219 -34.45 -12.33 -10.46
C GLY A 219 -35.95 -12.10 -10.22
N ASN A 220 -36.34 -11.32 -9.20
CA ASN A 220 -37.70 -11.41 -8.65
C ASN A 220 -38.71 -10.34 -9.09
N CYS A 221 -38.46 -9.59 -10.17
CA CYS A 221 -39.45 -8.66 -10.71
C CYS A 221 -40.02 -9.21 -12.04
N GLY A 222 -41.11 -9.97 -11.94
CA GLY A 222 -41.88 -10.39 -13.13
C GLY A 222 -42.57 -11.75 -13.04
N ALA A 223 -43.19 -12.12 -11.92
CA ALA A 223 -44.21 -13.18 -11.89
C ALA A 223 -44.94 -13.22 -10.54
N ASP A 224 -45.72 -12.19 -10.20
CA ASP A 224 -46.98 -12.45 -9.49
C ASP A 224 -47.94 -11.26 -9.57
N GLY A 225 -49.12 -11.52 -10.13
CA GLY A 225 -50.13 -10.52 -10.45
C GLY A 225 -51.39 -11.13 -11.07
N LEU A 226 -51.85 -12.24 -10.49
CA LEU A 226 -53.23 -12.66 -10.26
C LEU A 226 -54.39 -12.12 -11.15
N LEU A 227 -55.01 -13.01 -11.91
CA LEU A 227 -56.45 -13.10 -12.22
C LEU A 227 -56.79 -14.60 -12.19
N GLU A 228 -57.77 -15.14 -11.46
CA GLU A 228 -59.22 -14.98 -11.64
C GLU A 228 -59.92 -15.78 -10.51
N GLY A 229 -61.06 -15.42 -9.95
CA GLY A 229 -61.96 -14.34 -10.31
C GLY A 229 -63.06 -14.12 -9.26
N THR A 230 -63.90 -13.14 -9.56
CA THR A 230 -65.37 -13.19 -9.38
C THR A 230 -65.97 -11.88 -9.89
N ALA A 231 -67.18 -12.00 -10.40
CA ALA A 231 -68.20 -10.99 -10.69
C ALA A 231 -68.25 -10.39 -12.10
N GLU A 232 -69.40 -10.66 -12.70
CA GLU A 232 -69.90 -10.19 -13.98
C GLU A 232 -70.34 -8.72 -13.99
N ALA A 233 -70.54 -8.24 -15.23
CA ALA A 233 -71.57 -7.32 -15.71
C ALA A 233 -71.44 -5.81 -15.44
N GLY A 234 -71.24 -5.06 -16.52
CA GLY A 234 -71.46 -3.61 -16.58
C GLY A 234 -70.90 -2.96 -17.84
N SER A 235 -71.67 -2.96 -18.92
CA SER A 235 -71.39 -2.30 -20.20
C SER A 235 -71.22 -0.78 -20.10
N ALA A 236 -70.20 -0.19 -20.77
CA ALA A 236 -70.32 1.06 -21.55
C ALA A 236 -69.00 1.44 -22.27
N ALA A 237 -68.98 1.20 -23.58
CA ALA A 237 -68.49 2.03 -24.69
C ALA A 237 -67.24 2.95 -24.58
N LEU A 238 -66.39 2.78 -25.61
CA LEU A 238 -65.59 3.78 -26.35
C LEU A 238 -64.38 4.42 -25.64
N GLN A 239 -63.20 3.83 -25.86
CA GLN A 239 -62.10 4.42 -26.65
C GLN A 239 -60.94 3.42 -26.74
N LYS A 240 -60.85 2.78 -27.90
CA LYS A 240 -59.65 2.07 -28.37
C LYS A 240 -58.88 3.09 -29.22
N GLU A 241 -57.55 2.96 -29.21
CA GLU A 241 -56.57 3.77 -29.94
C GLU A 241 -56.03 5.00 -29.20
N GLN A 242 -55.11 4.73 -28.29
CA GLN A 242 -53.84 5.42 -28.07
C GLN A 242 -53.34 4.94 -26.71
N ASN A 243 -52.42 3.96 -26.71
CA ASN A 243 -51.48 3.62 -25.61
C ASN A 243 -50.73 2.29 -25.85
N GLU A 244 -50.52 1.87 -27.11
CA GLU A 244 -49.63 0.73 -27.42
C GLU A 244 -48.17 1.17 -27.68
N ALA A 245 -47.91 2.45 -27.99
CA ALA A 245 -46.54 2.94 -28.23
C ALA A 245 -45.78 3.40 -26.96
N GLU A 246 -46.49 3.68 -25.85
CA GLU A 246 -45.88 4.11 -24.59
C GLU A 246 -45.58 2.93 -23.63
N SER A 247 -46.25 1.79 -23.80
CA SER A 247 -45.97 0.57 -23.03
C SER A 247 -44.74 -0.17 -23.58
N GLU A 248 -44.57 -0.20 -24.91
CA GLU A 248 -43.40 -0.84 -25.55
C GLU A 248 -42.09 -0.07 -25.32
N THR A 249 -42.13 1.26 -25.28
CA THR A 249 -40.93 2.08 -25.00
C THR A 249 -40.47 1.96 -23.54
N HIS A 250 -41.39 1.72 -22.60
CA HIS A 250 -41.05 1.51 -21.19
C HIS A 250 -40.55 0.08 -20.91
N LEU A 251 -41.09 -0.94 -21.60
CA LEU A 251 -40.64 -2.34 -21.52
C LEU A 251 -39.27 -2.55 -22.17
N VAL A 252 -39.00 -1.91 -23.32
CA VAL A 252 -37.70 -1.98 -24.01
C VAL A 252 -36.61 -1.27 -23.20
N GLY A 253 -36.91 -0.13 -22.57
CA GLY A 253 -35.96 0.56 -21.69
C GLY A 253 -35.61 -0.23 -20.42
N ALA A 254 -36.59 -0.91 -19.82
CA ALA A 254 -36.36 -1.78 -18.66
C ALA A 254 -35.56 -3.04 -19.03
N GLY A 255 -35.83 -3.63 -20.20
CA GLY A 255 -35.09 -4.77 -20.72
C GLY A 255 -33.63 -4.45 -21.04
N GLN A 256 -33.37 -3.31 -21.68
CA GLN A 256 -32.01 -2.85 -22.01
C GLN A 256 -31.18 -2.52 -20.75
N ARG A 257 -31.81 -1.93 -19.72
CA ARG A 257 -31.12 -1.62 -18.46
C ARG A 257 -30.75 -2.89 -17.71
N LYS A 258 -31.66 -3.87 -17.64
CA LYS A 258 -31.39 -5.18 -17.03
C LYS A 258 -30.28 -5.93 -17.77
N GLU A 259 -30.25 -5.86 -19.11
CA GLU A 259 -29.18 -6.48 -19.90
C GLU A 259 -27.81 -5.80 -19.69
N ALA A 260 -27.77 -4.48 -19.56
CA ALA A 260 -26.55 -3.73 -19.25
C ALA A 260 -26.02 -4.07 -17.85
N ASP A 261 -26.90 -4.16 -16.87
CA ASP A 261 -26.55 -4.53 -15.49
C ASP A 261 -26.03 -5.97 -15.42
N ASP A 262 -26.62 -6.90 -16.18
CA ASP A 262 -26.17 -8.29 -16.26
C ASP A 262 -24.80 -8.43 -16.97
N ARG A 263 -24.51 -7.58 -17.96
CA ARG A 263 -23.19 -7.51 -18.61
C ARG A 263 -22.14 -6.94 -17.66
N LEU A 264 -22.45 -5.84 -16.98
CA LEU A 264 -21.60 -5.22 -15.96
C LEU A 264 -21.32 -6.21 -14.83
N MET A 265 -22.33 -6.96 -14.39
CA MET A 265 -22.20 -7.97 -13.35
C MET A 265 -21.21 -9.08 -13.75
N LYS A 266 -21.28 -9.57 -15.00
CA LYS A 266 -20.33 -10.57 -15.52
C LYS A 266 -18.92 -10.03 -15.63
N GLU A 267 -18.75 -8.78 -16.05
CA GLU A 267 -17.45 -8.12 -16.12
C GLU A 267 -16.83 -7.98 -14.72
N LEU A 268 -17.61 -7.49 -13.75
CA LEU A 268 -17.14 -7.38 -12.36
C LEU A 268 -16.81 -8.76 -11.78
N MET A 269 -17.64 -9.77 -12.02
CA MET A 269 -17.34 -11.12 -11.55
C MET A 269 -16.02 -11.63 -12.14
N THR A 270 -15.71 -11.30 -13.39
CA THR A 270 -14.41 -11.60 -14.00
C THR A 270 -13.28 -10.85 -13.30
N CYS A 271 -13.41 -9.53 -13.12
CA CYS A 271 -12.38 -8.70 -12.48
C CYS A 271 -12.02 -9.16 -11.05
N TYR A 272 -13.01 -9.59 -10.27
CA TYR A 272 -12.81 -9.99 -8.87
C TYR A 272 -12.51 -11.49 -8.68
N CYS A 273 -12.83 -12.34 -9.67
CA CYS A 273 -12.61 -13.79 -9.58
C CYS A 273 -11.40 -14.30 -10.36
N VAL A 274 -10.62 -13.43 -11.04
CA VAL A 274 -9.38 -13.84 -11.73
C VAL A 274 -8.28 -14.13 -10.69
N ASN A 275 -8.30 -15.39 -10.23
CA ASN A 275 -7.19 -16.33 -9.98
C ASN A 275 -7.70 -17.46 -9.08
#